data_AF-A0A925UG91-F1
#
_entry.id   AF-A0A925UG91-F1
#
_cell.length_a   1.000
_cell.length_b   1.000
_cell.length_c   1.000
_cell.angle_alpha   90.00
_cell.angle_beta   90.00
_cell.angle_gamma   90.00
#
_symmetry.space_group_name_H-M   'P 1'
#
loop_
_entity.id
_entity.type
_entity.pdbx_description
1 polymer ?
#
loop_
_entity_poly.entity_id
_entity_poly.type
_entity_poly.pdbx_seq_one_letter_code
_entity_poly.pdbx_strand_id
1 'polypeptide(L)' 'ALNGYTVHLAHELKGTTTKVNSAHPGWVQTAMGGSAAPMNVADGAKTSVKLATLPANGPSGGFFHMGDPLPW' A
#
# COMPACT_ATOMS: atom_id res chain seq x y z
N ALA A 1 -0.80 -6.87 -13.19
CA ALA A 1 -0.18 -8.08 -12.62
C ALA A 1 -0.12 -8.03 -11.09
N LEU A 2 0.64 -7.11 -10.48
CA LEU A 2 0.84 -7.06 -9.03
C LEU A 2 -0.47 -6.86 -8.21
N ASN A 3 -1.36 -5.98 -8.66
CA ASN A 3 -2.64 -5.75 -7.99
C ASN A 3 -3.53 -7.01 -7.97
N GLY A 4 -3.60 -7.74 -9.09
CA GLY A 4 -4.31 -9.02 -9.14
C GLY A 4 -3.71 -10.07 -8.19
N TYR A 5 -2.37 -10.16 -8.13
CA TYR A 5 -1.69 -11.05 -7.19
C TYR A 5 -1.98 -10.69 -5.72
N THR A 6 -2.06 -9.40 -5.40
CA THR A 6 -2.43 -8.92 -4.06
C THR A 6 -3.80 -9.45 -3.63
N VAL A 7 -4.79 -9.38 -4.53
CA VAL A 7 -6.15 -9.90 -4.26
C VAL A 7 -6.13 -11.43 -4.06
N HIS A 8 -5.42 -12.16 -4.93
CA HIS A 8 -5.34 -13.62 -4.81
C HIS A 8 -4.63 -14.07 -3.53
N LEU A 9 -3.49 -13.47 -3.19
CA LEU A 9 -2.75 -13.81 -1.98
C LEU A 9 -3.52 -13.42 -0.71
N ALA A 10 -4.22 -12.28 -0.72
CA ALA A 10 -5.11 -11.89 0.37
C ALA A 10 -6.26 -12.91 0.59
N HIS A 11 -6.80 -13.47 -0.50
CA HIS A 11 -7.81 -14.51 -0.42
C HIS A 11 -7.25 -15.83 0.12
N GLU A 12 -6.08 -16.26 -0.35
CA GLU A 12 -5.43 -17.50 0.10
C GLU A 12 -5.10 -17.48 1.60
N LEU A 13 -4.67 -16.32 2.11
CA LEU A 13 -4.32 -16.15 3.52
C LEU A 13 -5.52 -15.77 4.41
N LYS A 14 -6.75 -15.85 3.89
CA LYS A 14 -7.97 -15.53 4.64
C LYS A 14 -8.10 -16.48 5.84
N GLY A 15 -8.28 -15.90 7.02
CA GLY A 15 -8.34 -16.64 8.29
C GLY A 15 -7.01 -16.69 9.05
N THR A 16 -5.91 -16.21 8.45
CA THR A 16 -4.64 -15.99 9.16
C THR A 16 -4.55 -14.55 9.69
N THR A 17 -3.49 -14.27 10.47
CA THR A 17 -3.18 -12.91 10.94
C THR A 17 -2.47 -12.05 9.89
N THR A 18 -1.98 -12.64 8.79
CA THR A 18 -1.22 -11.94 7.75
C THR A 18 -2.13 -11.03 6.92
N LYS A 19 -1.69 -9.79 6.67
CA LYS A 19 -2.39 -8.81 5.83
C LYS A 19 -1.63 -8.54 4.55
N VAL A 20 -2.36 -8.42 3.44
CA VAL A 20 -1.79 -8.26 2.11
C VAL A 20 -2.54 -7.13 1.41
N ASN A 21 -1.86 -6.04 1.05
CA ASN A 21 -2.47 -4.86 0.43
C ASN A 21 -1.51 -4.22 -0.57
N SER A 22 -2.06 -3.49 -1.55
CA SER A 22 -1.29 -2.63 -2.46
C SER A 22 -1.14 -1.23 -1.86
N ALA A 23 0.06 -0.66 -1.96
CA ALA A 23 0.37 0.67 -1.47
C ALA A 23 0.67 1.62 -2.64
N HIS A 24 -0.03 2.75 -2.72
CA HIS A 24 0.36 3.87 -3.56
C HIS A 24 1.18 4.87 -2.72
N PRO A 25 2.46 5.08 -3.06
CA PRO A 25 3.30 6.06 -2.36
C PRO A 25 3.03 7.52 -2.77
N GLY A 26 2.14 7.76 -3.75
CA GLY A 26 2.03 9.04 -4.43
C GLY A 26 3.15 9.26 -5.44
N TRP A 27 3.31 10.50 -5.90
CA TRP A 27 4.43 10.90 -6.76
C TRP A 27 5.52 11.53 -5.89
N VAL A 28 6.61 10.78 -5.71
CA VAL A 28 7.64 11.03 -4.67
C VAL A 28 8.97 11.46 -5.28
N GLN A 29 9.64 12.42 -4.65
CA GLN A 29 10.96 12.97 -4.99
C GLN A 29 12.09 11.93 -4.80
N THR A 30 12.14 10.98 -5.71
CA THR A 30 13.16 9.94 -5.83
C THR A 30 13.82 10.04 -7.20
N ALA A 31 14.85 9.23 -7.47
CA ALA A 31 15.44 9.16 -8.81
C ALA A 31 14.39 8.82 -9.90
N MET A 32 13.39 7.99 -9.59
CA MET A 32 12.31 7.63 -10.51
C MET A 32 11.25 8.73 -10.64
N GLY A 33 10.91 9.41 -9.55
CA GLY A 33 9.88 10.46 -9.57
C GLY A 33 10.38 11.83 -10.04
N GLY A 34 11.69 12.09 -9.96
CA GLY A 34 12.28 13.36 -10.36
C GLY A 34 12.03 14.51 -9.38
N SER A 35 12.66 15.67 -9.65
CA SER A 35 12.60 16.85 -8.78
C SER A 35 11.25 17.57 -8.78
N ALA A 36 10.43 17.35 -9.81
CA ALA A 36 9.09 17.94 -9.93
C ALA A 36 8.02 17.21 -9.11
N ALA A 37 8.35 16.03 -8.56
CA ALA A 37 7.44 15.29 -7.72
C ALA A 37 7.02 16.14 -6.50
N PRO A 38 5.72 16.20 -6.16
CA PRO A 38 5.22 17.08 -5.11
C PRO A 38 5.48 16.55 -3.70
N MET A 39 5.66 15.24 -3.53
CA MET A 39 5.84 14.63 -2.20
C MET A 39 7.30 14.35 -1.89
N ASN A 40 7.72 14.65 -0.67
CA ASN A 40 9.01 14.19 -0.16
C ASN A 40 8.97 12.69 0.15
N VAL A 41 10.15 12.11 0.33
CA VAL A 41 10.32 10.66 0.60
C VAL A 41 9.62 10.21 1.88
N ALA A 42 9.68 11.01 2.95
CA ALA A 42 9.08 10.66 4.23
C ALA A 42 7.56 10.57 4.15
N ASP A 43 6.92 11.48 3.41
CA ASP A 43 5.48 11.46 3.16
C ASP A 43 5.08 10.26 2.30
N GLY A 44 5.83 9.97 1.24
CA GLY A 44 5.54 8.81 0.37
C GLY A 44 5.65 7.46 1.09
N ALA A 45 6.48 7.35 2.13
CA ALA A 45 6.64 6.14 2.91
C ALA A 45 5.46 5.84 3.86
N LYS A 46 4.65 6.85 4.21
CA LYS A 46 3.59 6.72 5.23
C LYS A 46 2.57 5.62 4.90
N THR A 47 2.16 5.49 3.64
CA THR A 47 1.23 4.44 3.20
C THR A 47 1.81 3.05 3.47
N SER A 48 3.06 2.80 3.07
CA SER A 48 3.72 1.51 3.24
C SER A 48 3.94 1.18 4.71
N VAL A 49 4.41 2.15 5.51
CA VAL A 49 4.61 1.96 6.96
C VAL A 49 3.28 1.62 7.63
N LYS A 50 2.21 2.37 7.35
CA LYS A 50 0.88 2.12 7.93
C LYS A 50 0.38 0.71 7.61
N LEU A 51 0.54 0.26 6.36
CA LEU A 51 0.11 -1.08 5.93
C LEU A 51 0.97 -2.20 6.54
N ALA A 52 2.26 -1.96 6.75
CA ALA A 52 3.18 -2.91 7.37
C ALA A 52 2.92 -3.07 8.89
N THR A 53 2.37 -2.06 9.55
CA THR A 53 2.09 -2.06 11.00
C THR A 53 0.61 -2.24 11.33
N LEU A 54 -0.18 -2.84 10.43
CA LEU A 54 -1.60 -3.07 10.67
C LEU A 54 -1.83 -4.06 11.83
N PRO A 55 -2.89 -3.85 12.64
CA PRO A 55 -3.32 -4.86 13.59
C PRO A 55 -3.87 -6.10 12.87
N ALA A 56 -4.01 -7.21 13.60
CA ALA A 56 -4.54 -8.46 13.07
C ALA A 56 -6.00 -8.38 12.55
N ASN A 57 -6.76 -7.34 12.92
CA ASN A 57 -8.09 -7.03 12.39
C ASN A 57 -8.08 -5.95 11.30
N GLY A 58 -6.90 -5.52 10.83
CA GLY A 58 -6.74 -4.55 9.76
C GLY A 58 -7.18 -5.06 8.39
N PRO A 59 -7.28 -4.16 7.40
CA PRO A 59 -7.72 -4.50 6.04
C PRO A 59 -6.75 -5.46 5.35
N SER A 60 -7.29 -6.26 4.44
CA SER A 60 -6.53 -7.14 3.55
C SER A 60 -7.23 -7.19 2.19
N GLY A 61 -6.47 -7.27 1.11
CA GLY A 61 -6.95 -7.29 -0.27
C GLY A 61 -7.39 -5.93 -0.79
N GLY A 62 -6.87 -4.82 -0.25
CA GLY A 62 -7.21 -3.47 -0.70
C GLY A 62 -6.04 -2.72 -1.34
N PHE A 63 -6.34 -1.55 -1.90
CA PHE A 63 -5.39 -0.58 -2.44
C PHE A 63 -5.51 0.73 -1.70
N PHE A 64 -4.41 1.34 -1.25
CA PHE A 64 -4.45 2.50 -0.37
C PHE A 64 -3.46 3.59 -0.75
N HIS A 65 -3.81 4.85 -0.46
CA HIS A 65 -2.93 6.01 -0.46
C HIS A 65 -3.24 6.90 0.74
N MET A 66 -2.22 7.26 1.54
CA MET A 66 -2.37 8.17 2.69
C MET A 66 -3.46 7.78 3.70
N GLY A 67 -3.78 6.49 3.76
CA GLY A 67 -4.78 5.93 4.66
C GLY A 67 -6.17 5.77 4.05
N ASP A 68 -6.40 6.30 2.86
CA ASP A 68 -7.65 6.19 2.13
C ASP A 68 -7.63 4.99 1.18
N PRO A 69 -8.73 4.22 1.09
CA PRO A 69 -8.87 3.19 0.08
C PRO A 69 -9.07 3.80 -1.31
N LEU A 70 -8.44 3.20 -2.30
CA LEU A 70 -8.56 3.54 -3.71
C LEU A 70 -9.35 2.45 -4.46
N PRO A 71 -10.05 2.81 -5.55
CA PRO A 71 -10.61 1.81 -6.46
C PRO A 71 -9.49 1.04 -7.15
N TRP A 72 -9.77 -0.22 -7.50
CA TRP A 72 -8.89 -1.05 -8.33
C TRP A 72 -8.86 -0.58 -9.79
#